data_AF-A0A661ELX7-F1
#
_entry.id   AF-A0A661ELX7-F1
#
_cell.length_a   1.000
_cell.length_b   1.000
_cell.length_c   1.000
_cell.angle_alpha   90.00
_cell.angle_beta   90.00
_cell.angle_gamma   90.00
#
_symmetry.space_group_name_H-M   'P 1'
#
loop_
_entity.id
_entity.type
_entity.pdbx_description
1 polymer ?
#
loop_
_entity_poly.entity_id
_entity_poly.type
_entity_poly.pdbx_seq_one_letter_code
_entity_poly.pdbx_strand_id
1 'polypeptide(L)'
;SGEYLVMLDADGQHSPAAITEMVEKLDAGFDMVVAARDFSSQASMARGIANTIYNKFASLMTGQKIADLTSGMCAFKAKRFRQFLPLLPNGFSFPSTITMAFFRSGYNVAYLPIAVTSRIGKSHLHPVQDRIRFLLIIFKLSTLYSSLKIFFPNALLQFFLGFVYYTYTYLTDGRFTNMGVTLILSAVTIFLIGLVSEQITMLLFARLGNSNDDGN
;
A
#
# COMPACT_ATOMS: atom_id res chain seq x y z
N SER A 1 6.13 25.81 -7.53
CA SER A 1 4.94 26.62 -7.85
C SER A 1 4.04 25.83 -8.81
N GLY A 2 2.77 26.18 -8.97
CA GLY A 2 1.81 25.43 -9.78
C GLY A 2 0.63 24.87 -8.98
N GLU A 3 -0.53 24.81 -9.63
CA GLU A 3 -1.80 24.26 -9.10
C GLU A 3 -1.89 22.74 -9.27
N TYR A 4 -1.33 22.24 -10.37
CA TYR A 4 -1.18 20.81 -10.65
C TYR A 4 0.28 20.40 -10.61
N LEU A 5 0.54 19.20 -10.07
CA LEU A 5 1.84 18.55 -10.08
C LEU A 5 1.72 17.26 -10.88
N VAL A 6 2.63 17.06 -11.82
CA VAL A 6 2.71 15.86 -12.65
C VAL A 6 4.07 15.22 -12.45
N MET A 7 4.07 13.92 -12.24
CA MET A 7 5.27 13.09 -12.16
C MET A 7 5.32 12.18 -13.36
N LEU A 8 6.52 12.05 -13.91
CA LEU A 8 6.81 11.26 -15.09
C LEU A 8 8.20 10.65 -14.92
N ASP A 9 8.31 9.33 -15.06
CA ASP A 9 9.61 8.65 -15.10
C ASP A 9 10.36 9.04 -16.39
N ALA A 10 11.64 9.38 -16.27
CA ALA A 10 12.49 9.81 -17.39
C ALA A 10 12.92 8.65 -18.31
N ASP A 11 12.21 7.52 -18.31
CA ASP A 11 12.60 6.30 -19.00
C ASP A 11 11.96 6.10 -20.38
N GLY A 12 11.15 7.06 -20.81
CA GLY A 12 10.50 7.09 -22.11
C GLY A 12 9.35 6.09 -22.29
N GLN A 13 8.92 5.38 -21.24
CA GLN A 13 7.80 4.42 -21.35
C GLN A 13 6.43 5.10 -21.41
N HIS A 14 6.35 6.33 -20.92
CA HIS A 14 5.11 7.06 -20.76
C HIS A 14 5.02 8.21 -21.77
N SER A 15 3.94 8.23 -22.56
CA SER A 15 3.69 9.32 -23.51
C SER A 15 3.28 10.60 -22.76
N PRO A 16 3.97 11.74 -22.96
CA PRO A 16 3.56 13.02 -22.40
C PRO A 16 2.15 13.47 -22.83
N ALA A 17 1.61 12.91 -23.92
CA ALA A 17 0.25 13.20 -24.37
C ALA A 17 -0.81 12.82 -23.31
N ALA A 18 -0.53 11.80 -22.48
CA ALA A 18 -1.43 11.40 -21.41
C ALA A 18 -1.55 12.45 -20.30
N ILE A 19 -0.63 13.41 -20.20
CA ILE A 19 -0.67 14.47 -19.18
C ILE A 19 -1.94 15.32 -19.34
N THR A 20 -2.34 15.63 -20.58
CA THR A 20 -3.54 16.42 -20.85
C THR A 20 -4.80 15.74 -20.29
N GLU A 21 -5.00 14.46 -20.61
CA GLU A 21 -6.12 13.66 -20.11
C GLU A 21 -6.10 13.51 -18.57
N MET A 22 -4.91 13.46 -17.97
CA MET A 22 -4.77 13.42 -16.52
C MET A 22 -5.19 14.74 -15.88
N VAL A 23 -4.83 15.88 -16.47
CA VAL A 23 -5.25 17.21 -15.98
C VAL A 23 -6.76 17.38 -16.12
N GLU A 24 -7.35 16.97 -17.24
CA GLU A 24 -8.82 17.01 -17.43
C GLU A 24 -9.57 16.23 -16.34
N LYS A 25 -9.04 15.08 -15.91
CA LYS A 25 -9.60 14.33 -14.78
C LYS A 25 -9.44 15.08 -13.45
N LEU A 26 -8.33 15.78 -13.23
CA LEU A 26 -8.17 16.61 -12.03
C LEU A 26 -9.20 17.76 -11.98
N ASP A 27 -9.45 18.38 -13.15
CA ASP A 27 -10.47 19.41 -13.32
C ASP A 27 -11.89 18.84 -13.11
N ALA A 28 -12.13 17.60 -13.53
CA ALA A 28 -13.40 16.88 -13.31
C ALA A 28 -13.69 16.54 -11.83
N GLY A 29 -12.80 16.91 -10.90
CA GLY A 29 -13.02 16.78 -9.45
C GLY A 29 -12.18 15.70 -8.77
N PHE A 30 -11.33 14.97 -9.50
CA PHE A 30 -10.38 14.06 -8.88
C PHE A 30 -9.23 14.84 -8.22
N ASP A 31 -8.69 14.31 -7.12
CA ASP A 31 -7.56 14.90 -6.40
C ASP A 31 -6.22 14.34 -6.90
N MET A 32 -6.25 13.12 -7.44
CA MET A 32 -5.11 12.40 -7.99
C MET A 32 -5.54 11.54 -9.17
N VAL A 33 -4.67 11.45 -10.18
CA VAL A 33 -4.83 10.58 -11.33
C VAL A 33 -3.57 9.75 -11.51
N VAL A 34 -3.73 8.44 -11.62
CA VAL A 34 -2.62 7.49 -11.85
C VAL A 34 -2.73 6.91 -13.23
N ALA A 35 -1.64 6.95 -13.99
CA ALA A 35 -1.51 6.25 -15.24
C ALA A 35 -1.45 4.73 -14.98
N ALA A 36 -2.55 4.01 -15.16
CA ALA A 36 -2.57 2.57 -15.03
C ALA A 36 -2.06 1.94 -16.32
N ARG A 37 -1.03 1.10 -16.23
CA ARG A 37 -0.53 0.39 -17.41
C ARG A 37 -1.53 -0.68 -17.82
N ASP A 38 -1.86 -0.74 -19.10
CA ASP A 38 -2.65 -1.86 -19.61
C ASP A 38 -1.76 -3.11 -19.75
N PHE A 39 -1.99 -4.08 -18.87
CA PHE A 39 -1.23 -5.33 -18.81
C PHE A 39 -1.66 -6.37 -19.87
N SER A 40 -2.61 -6.02 -20.75
CA SER A 40 -2.96 -6.82 -21.93
C SER A 40 -1.77 -7.03 -22.89
N SER A 41 -0.73 -6.20 -22.78
CA SER A 41 0.48 -6.23 -23.61
C SER A 41 1.67 -6.89 -22.88
N GLN A 42 1.91 -8.18 -23.16
CA GLN A 42 3.24 -8.82 -23.29
C GLN A 42 4.27 -8.70 -22.14
N ALA A 43 3.89 -8.38 -20.90
CA ALA A 43 4.80 -8.51 -19.75
C ALA A 43 4.79 -9.95 -19.22
N SER A 44 5.96 -10.51 -18.91
CA SER A 44 6.11 -11.92 -18.48
C SER A 44 5.04 -12.32 -17.46
N MET A 45 4.36 -13.45 -17.69
CA MET A 45 3.21 -13.93 -16.90
C MET A 45 3.42 -13.83 -15.37
N ALA A 46 4.66 -14.04 -14.90
CA ALA A 46 5.06 -13.88 -13.50
C ALA A 46 4.90 -12.44 -12.95
N ARG A 47 5.21 -11.40 -13.75
CA ARG A 47 5.01 -9.98 -13.36
C ARG A 47 3.53 -9.64 -13.29
N GLY A 48 2.73 -10.13 -14.23
CA GLY A 48 1.27 -9.96 -14.21
C GLY A 48 0.64 -10.54 -12.96
N ILE A 49 1.06 -11.75 -12.56
CA ILE A 49 0.58 -12.41 -11.33
C ILE A 49 0.99 -11.62 -10.08
N ALA A 50 2.27 -11.26 -9.94
CA ALA A 50 2.75 -10.50 -8.79
C ALA A 50 2.01 -9.15 -8.63
N ASN A 51 1.80 -8.43 -9.74
CA ASN A 51 1.10 -7.15 -9.72
C ASN A 51 -0.41 -7.31 -9.44
N THR A 52 -1.02 -8.41 -9.90
CA THR A 52 -2.42 -8.72 -9.60
C THR A 52 -2.62 -9.02 -8.12
N ILE A 53 -1.74 -9.83 -7.51
CA ILE A 53 -1.76 -10.11 -6.07
C ILE A 53 -1.61 -8.81 -5.29
N TYR A 54 -0.68 -7.98 -5.73
CA TYR A 54 -0.39 -6.69 -5.12
C TYR A 54 -1.59 -5.72 -5.16
N ASN A 55 -2.17 -5.51 -6.34
CA ASN A 55 -3.34 -4.66 -6.52
C ASN A 55 -4.55 -5.19 -5.72
N LYS A 56 -4.74 -6.52 -5.66
CA LYS A 56 -5.81 -7.14 -4.88
C LYS A 56 -5.61 -6.97 -3.38
N PHE A 57 -4.38 -7.17 -2.88
CA PHE A 57 -4.05 -6.96 -1.48
C PHE A 57 -4.22 -5.49 -1.08
N ALA A 58 -3.72 -4.58 -1.91
CA ALA A 58 -3.89 -3.15 -1.69
C ALA A 58 -5.38 -2.79 -1.70
N SER A 59 -6.16 -3.29 -2.65
CA SER A 59 -7.60 -3.02 -2.73
C SER A 59 -8.36 -3.52 -1.50
N LEU A 60 -7.97 -4.68 -0.96
CA LEU A 60 -8.54 -5.22 0.27
C LEU A 60 -8.20 -4.34 1.50
N MET A 61 -6.97 -3.83 1.56
CA MET A 61 -6.54 -2.98 2.68
C MET A 61 -7.20 -1.60 2.64
N THR A 62 -7.30 -0.99 1.45
CA THR A 62 -7.86 0.35 1.25
C THR A 62 -9.38 0.38 1.10
N GLY A 63 -10.00 -0.75 0.78
CA GLY A 63 -11.42 -0.81 0.40
C GLY A 63 -11.73 -0.17 -0.95
N GLN A 64 -10.70 0.20 -1.74
CA GLN A 64 -10.83 0.90 -3.02
C GLN A 64 -10.20 0.06 -4.14
N LYS A 65 -10.77 0.11 -5.34
CA LYS A 65 -10.25 -0.65 -6.48
C LYS A 65 -8.96 -0.01 -7.00
N ILE A 66 -7.83 -0.68 -6.80
CA ILE A 66 -6.50 -0.23 -7.22
C ILE A 66 -6.12 -0.92 -8.53
N ALA A 67 -5.92 -0.15 -9.60
CA ALA A 67 -5.57 -0.68 -10.92
C ALA A 67 -4.05 -0.82 -11.14
N ASP A 68 -3.25 0.13 -10.66
CA ASP A 68 -1.79 0.02 -10.64
C ASP A 68 -1.22 0.94 -9.55
N LEU A 69 -0.61 0.35 -8.52
CA LEU A 69 -0.02 1.11 -7.41
C LEU A 69 1.49 1.38 -7.59
N THR A 70 2.10 0.86 -8.66
CA THR A 70 3.55 1.03 -8.94
C THR A 70 3.85 1.90 -10.15
N SER A 71 2.84 2.56 -10.73
CA SER A 71 3.07 3.44 -11.86
C SER A 71 3.87 4.68 -11.45
N GLY A 72 4.90 5.00 -12.24
CA GLY A 72 5.70 6.21 -12.05
C GLY A 72 5.04 7.48 -12.58
N MET A 73 3.98 7.35 -13.39
CA MET A 73 3.26 8.48 -13.97
C MET A 73 1.98 8.80 -13.19
N CYS A 74 1.98 9.94 -12.49
CA CYS A 74 0.89 10.36 -11.61
C CYS A 74 0.70 11.88 -11.70
N ALA A 75 -0.54 12.36 -11.63
CA ALA A 75 -0.88 13.78 -11.57
C ALA A 75 -1.73 14.07 -10.32
N PHE A 76 -1.54 15.24 -9.71
CA PHE A 76 -2.13 15.58 -8.42
C PHE A 76 -2.48 17.06 -8.34
N LYS A 77 -3.51 17.39 -7.55
CA LYS A 77 -3.71 18.75 -7.04
C LYS A 77 -2.57 19.11 -6.08
N ALA A 78 -1.81 20.16 -6.40
CA ALA A 78 -0.62 20.57 -5.66
C ALA A 78 -0.92 20.85 -4.18
N LYS A 79 -2.09 21.43 -3.89
CA LYS A 79 -2.56 21.70 -2.52
C LYS A 79 -2.69 20.42 -1.69
N ARG A 80 -3.25 19.35 -2.27
CA ARG A 80 -3.43 18.06 -1.60
C ARG A 80 -2.10 17.31 -1.47
N PHE A 81 -1.31 17.31 -2.54
CA PHE A 81 -0.01 16.64 -2.55
C PHE A 81 0.94 17.13 -1.45
N ARG A 82 1.00 18.45 -1.21
CA ARG A 82 1.90 19.06 -0.21
C ARG A 82 1.63 18.58 1.22
N GLN A 83 0.41 18.18 1.54
CA GLN A 83 0.04 17.66 2.86
C GLN A 83 0.79 16.36 3.20
N PHE A 84 1.16 15.60 2.17
CA PHE A 84 1.81 14.29 2.33
C PHE A 84 3.31 14.33 2.10
N LEU A 85 3.88 15.49 1.76
CA LEU A 85 5.32 15.63 1.55
C LEU A 85 6.17 15.08 2.71
N PRO A 86 5.80 15.27 4.00
CA PRO A 86 6.53 14.70 5.13
C PRO A 86 6.49 13.16 5.22
N LEU A 87 5.49 12.52 4.60
CA LEU A 87 5.34 11.05 4.58
C LEU A 87 6.15 10.39 3.46
N LEU A 88 6.66 11.19 2.52
CA LEU A 88 7.29 10.65 1.33
C LEU A 88 8.72 10.20 1.65
N PRO A 89 9.06 8.94 1.35
CA PRO A 89 10.40 8.43 1.56
C PRO A 89 11.34 9.07 0.53
N ASN A 90 12.61 9.24 0.89
CA ASN A 90 13.67 9.76 -0.01
C ASN A 90 14.08 8.75 -1.12
N GLY A 91 13.17 7.88 -1.60
CA GLY A 91 13.51 6.81 -2.54
C GLY A 91 12.33 6.19 -3.30
N PHE A 92 12.58 5.02 -3.90
CA PHE A 92 11.76 4.34 -4.91
C PHE A 92 10.31 3.95 -4.54
N SER A 93 9.90 4.12 -3.28
CA SER A 93 8.52 3.83 -2.85
C SER A 93 7.60 5.05 -2.90
N PHE A 94 8.05 6.14 -3.55
CA PHE A 94 7.31 7.37 -3.66
C PHE A 94 5.90 7.19 -4.28
N PRO A 95 5.72 6.59 -5.48
CA PRO A 95 4.41 6.57 -6.13
C PRO A 95 3.37 5.73 -5.38
N SER A 96 3.81 4.61 -4.81
CA SER A 96 2.93 3.78 -3.98
C SER A 96 2.56 4.46 -2.66
N THR A 97 3.49 5.18 -2.03
CA THR A 97 3.23 5.90 -0.78
C THR A 97 2.22 7.01 -0.97
N ILE A 98 2.41 7.86 -1.99
CA ILE A 98 1.52 9.00 -2.21
C ILE A 98 0.11 8.53 -2.59
N THR A 99 -0.01 7.53 -3.47
CA THR A 99 -1.30 6.94 -3.83
C THR A 99 -2.03 6.41 -2.60
N MET A 100 -1.30 5.71 -1.72
CA MET A 100 -1.85 5.19 -0.47
C MET A 100 -2.28 6.30 0.49
N ALA A 101 -1.50 7.37 0.62
CA ALA A 101 -1.84 8.50 1.49
C ALA A 101 -3.12 9.23 1.01
N PHE A 102 -3.31 9.37 -0.31
CA PHE A 102 -4.52 9.95 -0.89
C PHE A 102 -5.77 9.13 -0.57
N PHE A 103 -5.73 7.83 -0.84
CA PHE A 103 -6.85 6.94 -0.52
C PHE A 103 -7.15 6.90 0.99
N ARG A 104 -6.13 6.98 1.87
CA ARG A 104 -6.32 6.90 3.33
C ARG A 104 -6.97 8.16 3.89
N SER A 105 -6.74 9.28 3.22
CA SER A 105 -7.31 10.59 3.54
C SER A 105 -8.67 10.83 2.89
N GLY A 106 -9.21 9.83 2.19
CA GLY A 106 -10.52 9.91 1.53
C GLY A 106 -10.53 10.77 0.26
N TYR A 107 -9.36 11.06 -0.33
CA TYR A 107 -9.29 11.82 -1.57
C TYR A 107 -9.67 10.97 -2.79
N ASN A 108 -10.23 11.61 -3.81
CA ASN A 108 -10.70 10.93 -5.01
C ASN A 108 -9.51 10.63 -5.94
N VAL A 109 -9.24 9.34 -6.14
CA VAL A 109 -8.17 8.86 -7.04
C VAL A 109 -8.79 8.22 -8.28
N ALA A 110 -8.43 8.71 -9.47
CA ALA A 110 -8.79 8.09 -10.75
C ALA A 110 -7.61 7.31 -11.34
N TYR A 111 -7.94 6.26 -12.10
CA TYR A 111 -7.00 5.57 -12.96
C TYR A 111 -7.26 5.90 -14.43
N LEU A 112 -6.20 6.19 -15.18
CA LEU A 112 -6.23 6.38 -16.62
C LEU A 112 -5.47 5.23 -17.28
N PRO A 113 -6.14 4.33 -18.03
CA PRO A 113 -5.47 3.23 -18.71
C PRO A 113 -4.59 3.78 -19.84
N ILE A 114 -3.31 3.46 -19.83
CA ILE A 114 -2.35 3.89 -20.86
C ILE A 114 -1.65 2.67 -21.43
N ALA A 115 -1.57 2.60 -22.76
CA ALA A 115 -0.76 1.64 -23.48
C ALA A 115 0.72 2.00 -23.29
N VAL A 116 1.48 1.09 -22.69
CA VAL A 116 2.92 1.30 -22.47
C VAL A 116 3.69 0.73 -23.64
N THR A 117 4.50 1.56 -24.29
CA THR A 117 5.43 1.12 -25.33
C THR A 117 6.60 0.36 -24.69
N SER A 118 7.10 -0.68 -25.35
CA SER A 118 8.26 -1.43 -24.85
C SER A 118 9.45 -0.50 -24.64
N ARG A 119 10.01 -0.50 -23.42
CA ARG A 119 11.19 0.30 -23.04
C ARG A 119 12.35 0.03 -24.01
N ILE A 120 13.02 1.07 -24.49
CA ILE A 120 14.27 0.95 -25.24
C ILE A 120 15.39 0.64 -24.24
N GLY A 121 15.60 -0.64 -23.93
CA GLY A 121 16.67 -1.11 -23.04
C GLY A 121 16.39 -2.47 -22.40
N LYS A 122 17.45 -3.27 -22.18
CA LYS A 122 17.35 -4.58 -21.52
C LYS A 122 16.83 -4.40 -20.09
N SER A 123 15.69 -5.00 -19.79
CA SER A 123 15.14 -5.04 -18.43
C SER A 123 16.11 -5.85 -17.55
N HIS A 124 16.95 -5.16 -16.77
CA HIS A 124 17.69 -5.76 -15.67
C HIS A 124 16.71 -6.09 -14.54
N LEU A 125 15.91 -7.14 -14.77
CA LEU A 125 15.10 -7.80 -13.77
C LEU A 125 16.03 -8.28 -12.65
N HIS A 126 15.96 -7.60 -11.51
CA HIS A 126 16.58 -8.08 -10.28
C HIS A 126 15.47 -8.70 -9.43
N PRO A 127 15.20 -10.01 -9.55
CA PRO A 127 14.11 -10.67 -8.82
C PRO A 127 14.21 -10.50 -7.29
N VAL A 128 15.38 -10.18 -6.76
CA VAL A 128 15.57 -9.84 -5.35
C VAL A 128 15.03 -8.44 -5.02
N GLN A 129 15.28 -7.45 -5.88
CA GLN A 129 14.81 -6.07 -5.67
C GLN A 129 13.28 -5.98 -5.75
N ASP A 130 12.66 -6.72 -6.68
CA ASP A 130 11.19 -6.75 -6.81
C ASP A 130 10.52 -7.41 -5.58
N ARG A 131 11.14 -8.45 -5.01
CA ARG A 131 10.68 -9.09 -3.77
C ARG A 131 10.81 -8.17 -2.55
N ILE A 132 11.93 -7.47 -2.42
CA ILE A 132 12.13 -6.47 -1.36
C ILE A 132 11.13 -5.32 -1.51
N ARG A 133 10.90 -4.86 -2.74
CA ARG A 133 9.89 -3.83 -3.04
C ARG A 133 8.50 -4.30 -2.62
N PHE A 134 8.12 -5.53 -2.96
CA PHE A 134 6.86 -6.12 -2.52
C PHE A 134 6.71 -6.13 -0.99
N LEU A 135 7.74 -6.60 -0.28
CA LEU A 135 7.74 -6.64 1.18
C LEU A 135 7.63 -5.23 1.79
N LEU A 136 8.42 -4.28 1.29
CA LEU A 136 8.39 -2.90 1.75
C LEU A 136 7.03 -2.25 1.54
N ILE A 137 6.36 -2.53 0.41
CA ILE A 137 5.05 -1.96 0.17
C ILE A 137 4.00 -2.61 1.07
N ILE A 138 4.04 -3.92 1.30
CA ILE A 138 3.18 -4.57 2.29
C ILE A 138 3.36 -3.89 3.65
N PHE A 139 4.60 -3.80 4.15
CA PHE A 139 4.88 -3.13 5.42
C PHE A 139 4.34 -1.70 5.45
N LYS A 140 4.48 -0.97 4.36
CA LYS A 140 4.02 0.42 4.28
C LYS A 140 2.51 0.53 4.24
N LEU A 141 1.80 -0.37 3.56
CA LEU A 141 0.34 -0.46 3.64
C LEU A 141 -0.12 -0.82 5.05
N SER A 142 0.59 -1.74 5.72
CA SER A 142 0.33 -2.07 7.13
C SER A 142 0.37 -0.80 7.98
N THR A 143 1.46 -0.05 7.89
CA THR A 143 1.65 1.15 8.71
C THR A 143 0.69 2.28 8.34
N LEU A 144 0.30 2.43 7.08
CA LEU A 144 -0.54 3.55 6.64
C LEU A 144 -2.05 3.33 6.83
N TYR A 145 -2.55 2.09 6.66
CA TYR A 145 -3.99 1.85 6.64
C TYR A 145 -4.55 1.37 7.96
N SER A 146 -3.98 0.27 8.44
CA SER A 146 -4.33 -0.33 9.72
C SER A 146 -3.38 -1.50 9.94
N SER A 147 -2.43 -1.33 10.85
CA SER A 147 -1.55 -2.42 11.28
C SER A 147 -2.38 -3.57 11.86
N LEU A 148 -3.52 -3.25 12.48
CA LEU A 148 -4.40 -4.22 13.09
C LEU A 148 -4.93 -5.25 12.07
N LYS A 149 -5.24 -4.86 10.83
CA LYS A 149 -5.72 -5.80 9.80
C LYS A 149 -4.75 -6.94 9.48
N ILE A 150 -3.46 -6.79 9.80
CA ILE A 150 -2.43 -7.81 9.56
C ILE A 150 -2.12 -8.56 10.85
N PHE A 151 -1.96 -7.86 11.98
CA PHE A 151 -1.67 -8.51 13.25
C PHE A 151 -2.86 -9.32 13.76
N PHE A 152 -4.09 -8.87 13.54
CA PHE A 152 -5.29 -9.52 14.06
C PHE A 152 -5.53 -10.93 13.48
N PRO A 153 -5.55 -11.17 12.15
CA PRO A 153 -5.70 -12.53 11.63
C PRO A 153 -4.59 -13.48 12.08
N ASN A 154 -3.34 -12.99 12.18
CA ASN A 154 -2.21 -13.80 12.64
C ASN A 154 -2.33 -14.15 14.13
N ALA A 155 -2.70 -13.18 14.98
CA ALA A 155 -2.96 -13.42 16.40
C ALA A 155 -4.11 -14.41 16.58
N LEU A 156 -5.20 -14.26 15.82
CA LEU A 156 -6.37 -15.13 15.87
C LEU A 156 -6.01 -16.56 15.45
N LEU A 157 -5.25 -16.72 14.36
CA LEU A 157 -4.78 -18.03 13.91
C LEU A 157 -3.92 -18.73 14.98
N GLN A 158 -2.97 -18.02 15.59
CA GLN A 158 -2.16 -18.59 16.67
C GLN A 158 -2.98 -18.91 17.91
N PHE A 159 -3.94 -18.06 18.27
CA PHE A 159 -4.82 -18.29 19.40
C PHE A 159 -5.65 -19.57 19.20
N PHE A 160 -6.25 -19.75 18.02
CA PHE A 160 -6.98 -20.97 17.69
C PHE A 160 -6.09 -22.21 17.68
N LEU A 161 -4.88 -22.10 17.10
CA LEU A 161 -3.93 -23.20 17.11
C LEU A 161 -3.54 -23.60 18.54
N GLY A 162 -3.26 -22.62 19.40
CA GLY A 162 -2.97 -22.81 20.81
C GLY A 162 -4.14 -23.41 21.59
N PHE A 163 -5.37 -22.97 21.31
CA PHE A 163 -6.59 -23.49 21.92
C PHE A 163 -6.89 -24.93 21.52
N VAL A 164 -6.75 -25.26 20.23
CA VAL A 164 -6.90 -26.64 19.73
C VAL A 164 -5.84 -27.55 20.34
N TYR A 165 -4.59 -27.10 20.37
CA TYR A 165 -3.50 -27.86 20.96
C TYR A 165 -3.70 -28.08 22.46
N TYR A 166 -4.12 -27.04 23.19
CA TYR A 166 -4.48 -27.14 24.60
C TYR A 166 -5.58 -28.18 24.83
N THR A 167 -6.67 -28.08 24.07
CA THR A 167 -7.82 -29.00 24.17
C THR A 167 -7.39 -30.43 23.91
N TYR A 168 -6.58 -30.66 22.87
CA TYR A 168 -6.02 -31.97 22.55
C TYR A 168 -5.21 -32.54 23.73
N THR A 169 -4.24 -31.79 24.25
CA THR A 169 -3.37 -32.24 25.36
C THR A 169 -4.12 -32.44 26.67
N TYR A 170 -5.18 -31.67 26.89
CA TYR A 170 -6.03 -31.82 28.06
C TYR A 170 -6.85 -33.11 28.00
N LEU A 171 -7.38 -33.46 26.82
CA LEU A 171 -8.16 -34.68 26.63
C LEU A 171 -7.29 -35.95 26.63
N THR A 172 -6.06 -35.90 26.11
CA THR A 172 -5.16 -37.07 26.06
C THR A 172 -4.42 -37.30 27.36
N ASP A 173 -3.81 -36.25 27.91
CA ASP A 173 -2.81 -36.37 28.98
C ASP A 173 -3.26 -35.70 30.29
N GLY A 174 -4.40 -35.01 30.31
CA GLY A 174 -4.87 -34.24 31.47
C GLY A 174 -3.92 -33.10 31.86
N ARG A 175 -3.01 -32.71 30.96
CA ARG A 175 -1.89 -31.82 31.26
C ARG A 175 -1.94 -30.55 30.44
N PHE A 176 -1.61 -29.46 31.12
CA PHE A 176 -1.35 -28.19 30.48
C PHE A 176 0.11 -28.12 30.05
N THR A 177 0.34 -27.98 28.75
CA THR A 177 1.68 -28.00 28.18
C THR A 177 2.25 -26.58 28.02
N ASN A 178 3.56 -26.44 28.24
CA ASN A 178 4.27 -25.17 28.06
C ASN A 178 4.14 -24.63 26.62
N MET A 179 4.01 -25.52 25.63
CA MET A 179 3.85 -25.13 24.23
C MET A 179 2.49 -24.50 23.95
N GLY A 180 1.41 -25.01 24.57
CA GLY A 180 0.08 -24.39 24.47
C GLY A 180 0.05 -22.98 25.07
N VAL A 181 0.68 -22.81 26.25
CA VAL A 181 0.87 -21.48 26.87
C VAL A 181 1.61 -20.54 25.94
N THR A 182 2.71 -21.01 25.36
CA THR A 182 3.57 -20.18 24.51
C THR A 182 2.83 -19.68 23.27
N LEU A 183 2.02 -20.53 22.63
CA LEU A 183 1.19 -20.15 21.47
C LEU A 183 0.12 -19.12 21.83
N ILE A 184 -0.54 -19.27 22.98
CA ILE A 184 -1.54 -18.30 23.44
C ILE A 184 -0.88 -16.97 23.82
N LEU A 185 0.26 -17.02 24.53
CA LEU A 185 1.00 -15.83 24.93
C LEU A 185 1.57 -15.07 23.73
N SER A 186 2.05 -15.78 22.71
CA SER A 186 2.51 -15.16 21.46
C SER A 186 1.34 -14.50 20.72
N ALA A 187 0.17 -15.14 20.66
CA ALA A 187 -1.03 -14.55 20.07
C ALA A 187 -1.44 -13.24 20.76
N VAL A 188 -1.46 -13.22 22.08
CA VAL A 188 -1.76 -12.02 22.88
C VAL A 188 -0.72 -10.92 22.60
N THR A 189 0.57 -11.27 22.59
CA THR A 189 1.64 -10.31 22.34
C THR A 189 1.55 -9.69 20.95
N ILE A 190 1.30 -10.51 19.91
CA ILE A 190 1.10 -10.04 18.54
C ILE A 190 -0.11 -9.10 18.45
N PHE A 191 -1.20 -9.42 19.15
CA PHE A 191 -2.39 -8.57 19.19
C PHE A 191 -2.11 -7.22 19.85
N LEU A 192 -1.42 -7.21 21.00
CA LEU A 192 -1.05 -5.98 21.71
C LEU A 192 -0.11 -5.10 20.88
N ILE A 193 0.89 -5.69 20.21
CA ILE A 193 1.76 -4.96 19.28
C ILE A 193 0.94 -4.35 18.14
N GLY A 194 -0.05 -5.09 17.63
CA GLY A 194 -0.98 -4.59 16.61
C GLY A 194 -1.78 -3.37 17.07
N LEU A 195 -2.32 -3.39 18.29
CA LEU A 195 -3.05 -2.26 18.88
C LEU A 195 -2.15 -1.03 19.07
N VAL A 196 -0.94 -1.21 19.62
CA VAL A 196 0.02 -0.11 19.80
C VAL A 196 0.42 0.48 18.45
N SER A 197 0.68 -0.35 17.45
CA SER A 197 1.02 0.12 16.12
C SER A 197 -0.13 0.90 15.48
N GLU A 198 -1.38 0.47 15.66
CA GLU A 198 -2.55 1.19 15.17
C GLU A 198 -2.67 2.58 15.82
N GLN A 199 -2.45 2.67 17.14
CA GLN A 199 -2.47 3.94 17.86
C GLN A 199 -1.38 4.90 17.37
N ILE A 200 -0.16 4.40 17.15
CA ILE A 200 0.94 5.21 16.58
C ILE A 200 0.57 5.73 15.20
N THR A 201 0.01 4.88 14.34
CA THR A 201 -0.46 5.28 13.01
C THR A 201 -1.54 6.37 13.11
N MET A 202 -2.55 6.17 13.96
CA MET A 202 -3.62 7.18 14.15
C MET A 202 -3.06 8.52 14.65
N LEU A 203 -2.11 8.50 15.59
CA LEU A 203 -1.46 9.72 16.09
C LEU A 203 -0.63 10.44 15.02
N LEU A 204 0.10 9.70 14.18
CA LEU A 204 0.86 10.27 13.06
C LEU A 204 -0.06 11.01 12.10
N PHE A 205 -1.20 10.41 11.75
CA PHE A 205 -2.18 11.04 10.87
C PHE A 205 -2.94 12.19 11.53
N ALA A 206 -3.27 12.09 12.83
CA ALA A 206 -3.90 13.18 13.57
C ALA A 206 -3.00 14.43 13.61
N ARG A 207 -1.69 14.26 13.82
CA ARG A 207 -0.72 15.37 13.77
C ARG A 207 -0.69 16.07 12.41
N LEU A 208 -0.73 15.29 11.32
CA LEU A 208 -0.77 15.83 9.96
C LEU A 208 -2.08 16.56 9.65
N GLY A 209 -3.20 16.11 10.24
CA GLY A 209 -4.49 16.81 10.18
C GLY A 209 -4.43 18.16 10.89
N ASN A 210 -3.97 18.19 12.13
CA ASN A 210 -3.94 19.41 12.96
C ASN A 210 -2.95 20.47 12.45
N SER A 211 -1.81 20.07 11.88
CA SER A 211 -0.88 21.03 11.25
C SER A 211 -1.48 21.82 10.09
N ASN A 212 -2.67 21.44 9.60
CA ASN A 212 -3.38 22.18 8.54
C ASN A 212 -4.41 23.18 9.07
N ASP A 213 -4.85 23.08 10.33
CA ASP A 213 -5.83 24.01 10.92
C ASP A 213 -5.15 25.24 11.55
N ASP A 214 -3.91 25.09 12.04
CA ASP A 214 -3.13 26.19 12.61
C ASP A 214 -2.52 27.13 11.54
N GLY A 215 -2.76 26.85 10.25
CA GLY A 215 -2.18 27.57 9.11
C GLY A 215 -3.16 28.42 8.30
N ASN A 216 -4.38 28.65 8.82
CA ASN A 216 -5.42 29.45 8.17
C ASN A 216 -5.68 30.77 8.91
#